data_AF-A0A239BD17-F1
#
_entry.id   AF-A0A239BD17-F1
#
_cell.length_a   1.000
_cell.length_b   1.000
_cell.length_c   1.000
_cell.angle_alpha   90.00
_cell.angle_beta   90.00
_cell.angle_gamma   90.00
#
_symmetry.space_group_name_H-M   'P 1'
#
loop_
_entity.id
_entity.type
_entity.pdbx_description
1 polymer ?
#
loop_
_entity_poly.entity_id
_entity_poly.type
_entity_poly.pdbx_seq_one_letter_code
_entity_poly.pdbx_strand_id
1 'polypeptide(L)'
;MYIEKKKGKRVGWMFVTAVHLLSGYAIYLGRFIRFNSWDVIFNPLELIKFLLFSIDKLAITFTLYFFLLSLFIYGTFYLFIYLGKVEKE
;
A
#
# COMPACT_ATOMS: atom_id res chain seq x y z
N MET A 1 8.16 -11.58 2.03
CA MET A 1 9.27 -12.50 2.38
C MET A 1 9.34 -12.87 3.87
N TYR A 2 9.43 -11.93 4.84
CA TYR A 2 9.48 -12.28 6.27
C TYR A 2 8.13 -12.81 6.81
N ILE A 3 7.02 -12.15 6.47
CA ILE A 3 5.67 -12.58 6.85
C ILE A 3 5.30 -13.91 6.20
N GLU A 4 5.71 -14.12 4.95
CA GLU A 4 5.55 -15.41 4.25
C GLU A 4 6.29 -16.54 4.97
N LYS A 5 7.54 -16.30 5.41
CA LYS A 5 8.29 -17.30 6.19
C LYS A 5 7.64 -17.63 7.54
N LYS A 6 6.95 -16.68 8.18
CA LYS A 6 6.34 -16.86 9.52
C LYS A 6 4.89 -17.34 9.50
N LYS A 7 4.08 -16.94 8.51
CA LYS A 7 2.63 -17.16 8.46
C LYS A 7 2.14 -17.78 7.15
N GLY A 8 3.05 -18.09 6.23
CA GLY A 8 2.74 -18.70 4.94
C GLY A 8 2.51 -17.70 3.80
N LYS A 9 2.66 -18.22 2.56
CA LYS A 9 2.62 -17.44 1.31
C LYS A 9 1.32 -16.66 1.12
N ARG A 10 0.16 -17.27 1.40
CA ARG A 10 -1.15 -16.61 1.26
C ARG A 10 -1.29 -15.37 2.15
N VAL A 11 -0.90 -15.47 3.42
CA VAL A 11 -0.95 -14.34 4.37
C VAL A 11 0.05 -13.25 3.97
N GLY A 12 1.23 -13.65 3.50
CA GLY A 12 2.23 -12.73 2.97
C GLY A 12 1.72 -11.88 1.81
N TRP A 13 1.09 -12.50 0.82
CA TRP A 13 0.54 -11.78 -0.34
C TRP A 13 -0.65 -10.89 0.01
N MET A 14 -1.58 -11.35 0.86
CA MET A 14 -2.68 -10.49 1.35
C MET A 14 -2.16 -9.25 2.07
N PHE A 15 -1.15 -9.41 2.91
CA PHE A 15 -0.53 -8.29 3.61
C PHE A 15 0.15 -7.31 2.65
N VAL A 16 0.91 -7.81 1.67
CA VAL A 16 1.56 -6.98 0.64
C VAL A 16 0.51 -6.17 -0.12
N THR A 17 -0.55 -6.81 -0.60
CA THR A 17 -1.65 -6.14 -1.31
C THR A 17 -2.30 -5.06 -0.46
N ALA A 18 -2.63 -5.36 0.80
CA ALA A 18 -3.25 -4.40 1.70
C ALA A 18 -2.35 -3.17 1.95
N VAL A 19 -1.05 -3.39 2.20
CA VAL A 19 -0.09 -2.30 2.40
C VAL A 19 0.04 -1.44 1.15
N HIS A 20 0.06 -2.03 -0.05
CA HIS A 20 0.20 -1.27 -1.29
C HIS A 20 -1.06 -0.43 -1.58
N LEU A 21 -2.25 -0.97 -1.31
CA LEU A 21 -3.50 -0.20 -1.41
C LEU A 21 -3.52 0.97 -0.43
N LEU A 22 -3.17 0.70 0.83
CA LEU A 22 -3.14 1.73 1.87
C LEU A 22 -2.09 2.81 1.56
N SER A 23 -0.95 2.43 0.99
CA SER A 23 0.11 3.36 0.58
C SER A 23 -0.35 4.23 -0.59
N GLY A 24 -1.00 3.67 -1.62
CA GLY A 24 -1.56 4.46 -2.71
C GLY A 24 -2.57 5.50 -2.22
N TYR A 25 -3.41 5.12 -1.26
CA TYR A 25 -4.38 6.02 -0.65
C TYR A 25 -3.71 7.10 0.23
N ALA A 26 -2.70 6.74 1.01
CA ALA A 26 -1.93 7.71 1.80
C ALA A 26 -1.25 8.78 0.92
N ILE A 27 -0.73 8.40 -0.26
CA ILE A 27 -0.14 9.35 -1.21
C ILE A 27 -1.22 10.30 -1.76
N TYR A 28 -2.43 9.79 -2.06
CA TYR A 28 -3.56 10.64 -2.45
C TYR A 28 -3.89 11.67 -1.35
N LEU A 29 -4.01 11.23 -0.10
CA LEU A 29 -4.30 12.11 1.03
C LEU A 29 -3.25 13.21 1.20
N GLY A 30 -1.96 12.86 1.16
CA GLY A 30 -0.88 13.85 1.27
C GLY A 30 -0.82 14.83 0.10
N ARG A 31 -1.13 14.37 -1.13
CA ARG A 31 -1.01 15.19 -2.34
C ARG A 31 -2.20 16.12 -2.58
N PHE A 32 -3.42 15.61 -2.40
CA PHE A 32 -4.63 16.34 -2.76
C PHE A 32 -5.27 17.00 -1.55
N ILE A 33 -5.48 16.22 -0.48
CA ILE A 33 -6.07 16.73 0.77
C ILE A 33 -5.07 17.58 1.56
N ARG A 34 -3.76 17.40 1.31
CA ARG A 34 -2.65 18.07 2.02
C ARG A 34 -2.73 17.88 3.52
N PHE A 35 -3.15 16.67 3.92
CA PHE A 35 -3.25 16.31 5.33
C PHE A 35 -1.86 16.35 5.97
N ASN A 36 -1.70 17.04 7.10
CA ASN A 36 -0.46 17.02 7.86
C ASN A 36 -0.47 15.88 8.88
N SER A 37 0.72 15.39 9.26
CA SER A 37 0.86 14.41 10.35
C SER A 37 0.35 14.94 11.69
N TRP A 38 0.32 16.26 11.87
CA TRP A 38 -0.23 16.90 13.07
C TRP A 38 -1.75 16.77 13.18
N ASP A 39 -2.47 16.79 12.06
CA ASP A 39 -3.93 16.64 12.04
C ASP A 39 -4.35 15.22 12.44
N VAL A 40 -3.50 14.22 12.17
CA VAL A 40 -3.71 12.82 12.60
C VAL A 40 -3.65 12.69 14.12
N ILE A 41 -2.76 13.46 14.77
CA ILE A 41 -2.56 13.43 16.23
C ILE A 41 -3.66 14.20 16.94
N PHE A 42 -4.01 15.38 16.44
CA PHE A 42 -4.94 16.29 17.13
C PHE A 42 -6.41 16.08 16.74
N ASN A 43 -6.72 15.58 15.53
CA ASN A 43 -8.09 15.41 15.04
C ASN A 43 -8.34 14.05 14.34
N PRO A 44 -8.07 12.91 15.01
CA PRO A 44 -8.18 11.58 14.40
C PRO A 44 -9.61 11.19 13.98
N LEU A 45 -10.64 11.66 14.71
CA LEU A 45 -12.05 11.33 14.42
C LEU A 45 -12.56 12.02 13.17
N GLU A 46 -12.22 13.30 12.98
CA GLU A 46 -12.56 14.05 11.77
C GLU A 46 -11.83 13.48 10.56
N LEU A 47 -10.58 13.03 10.73
CA LEU A 47 -9.87 12.27 9.70
C LEU A 47 -10.64 11.01 9.30
N ILE A 48 -11.01 10.14 10.25
CA ILE A 48 -11.69 8.88 9.91
C ILE A 48 -13.02 9.14 9.19
N LYS A 49 -13.81 10.12 9.64
CA LYS A 49 -15.03 10.52 8.93
C LYS A 49 -14.71 10.98 7.51
N PHE A 50 -13.71 11.85 7.36
CA PHE A 50 -13.27 12.29 6.05
C PHE A 50 -12.91 11.09 5.17
N LEU A 51 -12.10 10.15 5.62
CA LEU A 51 -11.73 8.95 4.85
C LEU A 51 -12.94 8.10 4.42
N LEU A 52 -13.95 7.97 5.28
CA LEU A 52 -15.15 7.18 5.00
C LEU A 52 -16.09 7.86 3.99
N PHE A 53 -16.10 9.19 3.95
CA PHE A 53 -17.05 9.97 3.13
C PHE A 53 -16.41 10.66 1.90
N SER A 54 -15.08 10.70 1.78
CA SER A 54 -14.34 11.40 0.72
C SER A 54 -13.77 10.50 -0.37
N ILE A 55 -14.38 9.33 -0.59
CA ILE A 55 -13.97 8.44 -1.69
C ILE A 55 -14.59 8.94 -2.98
N ASP A 56 -13.84 9.79 -3.70
CA ASP A 56 -14.21 10.28 -5.02
C ASP A 56 -13.51 9.49 -6.13
N LYS A 57 -13.94 9.72 -7.39
CA LYS A 57 -13.36 9.01 -8.55
C LYS A 57 -11.86 9.28 -8.68
N LEU A 58 -11.39 10.46 -8.28
CA LEU A 58 -9.97 10.80 -8.27
C LEU A 58 -9.21 9.98 -7.23
N ALA A 59 -9.73 9.88 -6.00
CA ALA A 59 -9.15 9.05 -4.95
C ALA A 59 -8.95 7.61 -5.41
N ILE A 60 -9.99 7.00 -5.97
CA ILE A 60 -9.96 5.61 -6.44
C ILE A 60 -8.93 5.45 -7.55
N THR A 61 -9.01 6.31 -8.57
CA THR A 61 -8.17 6.20 -9.76
C THR A 61 -6.69 6.39 -9.41
N PHE A 62 -6.37 7.42 -8.63
CA PHE A 62 -5.01 7.72 -8.21
C PHE A 62 -4.43 6.64 -7.29
N THR A 63 -5.23 6.15 -6.33
CA THR A 63 -4.85 5.05 -5.44
C THR A 63 -4.55 3.78 -6.24
N LEU A 64 -5.41 3.43 -7.21
CA LEU A 64 -5.21 2.26 -8.06
C LEU A 64 -3.96 2.38 -8.93
N TYR A 65 -3.67 3.55 -9.51
CA TYR A 65 -2.44 3.76 -10.28
C TYR A 65 -1.19 3.51 -9.41
N PHE A 66 -1.13 4.12 -8.23
CA PHE A 66 0.01 3.93 -7.32
C PHE A 66 0.09 2.50 -6.78
N PHE A 67 -1.05 1.88 -6.47
CA PHE A 67 -1.13 0.48 -6.08
C PHE A 67 -0.56 -0.44 -7.15
N LEU A 68 -1.01 -0.32 -8.40
CA LEU A 68 -0.54 -1.17 -9.50
C LEU A 68 0.95 -0.94 -9.80
N LEU A 69 1.40 0.31 -9.81
CA LEU A 69 2.80 0.66 -10.00
C LEU A 69 3.68 0.03 -8.90
N SER A 70 3.33 0.25 -7.64
CA SER A 70 4.10 -0.27 -6.51
C SER A 70 4.06 -1.81 -6.47
N LEU A 71 2.92 -2.43 -6.80
CA LEU A 71 2.79 -3.88 -6.83
C LEU A 71 3.63 -4.49 -7.96
N PHE A 72 3.67 -3.83 -9.12
CA PHE A 72 4.54 -4.21 -10.23
C PHE A 72 6.01 -4.18 -9.81
N ILE A 73 6.45 -3.07 -9.18
CA ILE A 73 7.83 -2.95 -8.66
C ILE A 73 8.13 -4.04 -7.63
N TYR A 74 7.24 -4.27 -6.68
CA TYR A 74 7.42 -5.35 -5.70
C TYR A 74 7.53 -6.72 -6.38
N GLY A 75 6.69 -6.97 -7.40
CA GLY A 75 6.70 -8.20 -8.20
C GLY A 75 8.02 -8.42 -8.92
N THR A 76 8.60 -7.39 -9.54
CA THR A 76 9.91 -7.51 -10.21
C THR A 76 11.01 -7.84 -9.21
N PHE A 77 11.09 -7.13 -8.08
CA PHE A 77 12.05 -7.46 -7.01
C PHE A 77 11.87 -8.88 -6.47
N TYR A 78 10.62 -9.30 -6.26
CA TYR A 78 10.32 -10.64 -5.80
C TYR A 78 10.80 -11.71 -6.79
N LEU A 79 10.59 -11.49 -8.09
CA LEU A 79 11.07 -12.39 -9.15
C LEU A 79 12.59 -12.47 -9.19
N PHE A 80 13.29 -11.33 -9.16
CA PHE A 80 14.76 -11.29 -9.16
C PHE A 80 15.35 -12.05 -7.97
N ILE A 81 14.79 -11.87 -6.77
CA ILE A 81 15.23 -12.59 -5.57
C ILE A 81 14.92 -14.09 -5.67
N TYR A 82 13.80 -14.46 -6.29
CA TYR A 82 13.43 -15.85 -6.50
C TYR A 82 14.40 -16.53 -7.47
N LEU A 83 14.67 -15.92 -8.63
CA LEU A 83 15.62 -16.43 -9.62
C LEU A 83 17.03 -16.56 -9.04
N GLY A 84 17.51 -15.53 -8.33
CA GLY A 84 18.84 -15.57 -7.70
C GLY A 84 18.98 -16.58 -6.55
N LYS A 85 17.87 -17.12 -6.03
CA LYS A 85 17.89 -18.27 -5.12
C LYS A 85 17.96 -19.59 -5.87
N VAL A 86 17.17 -19.75 -6.93
CA VAL A 86 17.14 -20.96 -7.75
C VAL A 86 18.50 -21.23 -8.37
N GLU A 87 19.23 -20.19 -8.77
CA GLU A 87 20.57 -20.34 -9.35
C GLU A 87 21.67 -20.71 -8.33
N LYS A 88 21.38 -20.63 -7.02
CA LYS A 88 22.32 -20.98 -5.94
C LYS A 88 22.07 -22.35 -5.31
N GLU A 89 20.97 -23.02 -5.66
CA GLU A 89 20.64 -24.40 -5.26
C GLU A 89 21.08 -25.39 -6.36
#